data_AF-A0A194V4A7-F1
#
_entry.id   AF-A0A194V4A7-F1
#
_cell.length_a   1.000
_cell.length_b   1.000
_cell.length_c   1.000
_cell.angle_alpha   90.00
_cell.angle_beta   90.00
_cell.angle_gamma   90.00
#
_symmetry.space_group_name_H-M   'P 1'
#
loop_
_entity.id
_entity.type
_entity.pdbx_description
1 polymer ?
#
loop_
_entity_poly.entity_id
_entity_poly.type
_entity_poly.pdbx_seq_one_letter_code
_entity_poly.pdbx_strand_id
1 'polypeptide(L)'
;MLPRRIYVEANSFRWSRTLPLFIAIVAVSSVAIFNYQKMSSPIVASTLYALRTNPRAREYLGDEVYFKQQIPWISGTMNQLHGRIDIWFSVKGTKNTGVMRFASFRPTPKGMFETTEWSLEMSDGKKIDLLEEGDPFKVINTAMLDDDDEDSATRGFRR
;
A
#
# COMPACT_ATOMS: atom_id res chain seq x y z
N MET A 1 -55.77 -50.86 -2.41
CA MET A 1 -55.27 -49.54 -2.84
C MET A 1 -54.10 -49.18 -1.91
N LEU A 2 -52.85 -49.35 -2.36
CA LEU A 2 -51.66 -49.11 -1.53
C LEU A 2 -51.11 -47.69 -1.77
N PRO A 3 -50.69 -46.95 -0.74
CA PRO A 3 -50.19 -45.59 -0.90
C PRO A 3 -48.78 -45.60 -1.52
N ARG A 4 -48.57 -44.84 -2.59
CA ARG A 4 -47.23 -44.57 -3.14
C ARG A 4 -46.44 -43.73 -2.13
N ARG A 5 -45.38 -44.28 -1.53
CA ARG A 5 -44.37 -43.47 -0.84
C ARG A 5 -43.59 -42.68 -1.89
N ILE A 6 -43.68 -41.36 -1.80
CA ILE A 6 -42.83 -40.43 -2.55
C ILE A 6 -41.49 -40.39 -1.81
N TYR A 7 -40.43 -40.93 -2.42
CA TYR A 7 -39.06 -40.72 -1.94
C TYR A 7 -38.63 -39.33 -2.39
N VAL A 8 -38.57 -38.37 -1.44
CA VAL A 8 -37.88 -37.10 -1.69
C VAL A 8 -36.40 -37.42 -1.65
N GLU A 9 -35.76 -37.46 -2.81
CA GLU A 9 -34.30 -37.58 -2.90
C GLU A 9 -33.72 -36.29 -2.30
N ALA A 10 -33.25 -36.35 -1.06
CA ALA A 10 -32.51 -35.26 -0.46
C ALA A 10 -31.21 -35.12 -1.25
N ASN A 11 -31.18 -34.19 -2.20
CA ASN A 11 -29.98 -33.83 -2.95
C ASN A 11 -28.92 -33.41 -1.93
N SER A 12 -28.01 -34.34 -1.60
CA SER A 12 -27.01 -34.13 -0.58
C SER A 12 -26.26 -32.84 -0.92
N PHE A 13 -26.26 -31.91 0.02
CA PHE A 13 -25.94 -30.51 -0.18
C PHE A 13 -24.47 -30.34 -0.59
N ARG A 14 -24.17 -30.43 -1.89
CA ARG A 14 -22.82 -30.33 -2.47
C ARG A 14 -22.16 -28.96 -2.25
N TRP A 15 -22.95 -27.96 -1.82
CA TRP A 15 -22.47 -26.61 -1.52
C TRP A 15 -21.54 -26.54 -0.31
N SER A 16 -21.69 -27.41 0.68
CA SER A 16 -20.79 -27.41 1.86
C SER A 16 -19.34 -27.77 1.51
N ARG A 17 -19.10 -28.46 0.38
CA ARG A 17 -17.76 -28.79 -0.12
C ARG A 17 -17.14 -27.68 -0.96
N THR A 18 -17.95 -26.94 -1.73
CA THR A 18 -17.44 -25.86 -2.60
C THR A 18 -17.42 -24.51 -1.89
N LEU A 19 -18.22 -24.32 -0.84
CA LEU A 19 -18.28 -23.09 -0.06
C LEU A 19 -16.94 -22.72 0.60
N PRO A 20 -16.19 -23.65 1.25
CA PRO A 20 -14.88 -23.32 1.81
C PRO A 20 -13.88 -22.90 0.73
N LEU A 21 -13.91 -23.57 -0.43
CA LEU A 21 -13.06 -23.22 -1.57
C LEU A 21 -13.40 -21.82 -2.10
N PHE A 22 -14.69 -21.52 -2.25
CA PHE A 22 -15.15 -20.20 -2.67
C PHE A 22 -14.70 -19.11 -1.69
N ILE A 23 -14.92 -19.31 -0.39
CA ILE A 23 -14.48 -18.37 0.66
C ILE A 23 -12.96 -18.21 0.63
N ALA A 24 -12.20 -19.29 0.44
CA ALA A 24 -10.75 -19.23 0.35
C ALA A 24 -10.29 -18.40 -0.86
N ILE A 25 -10.91 -18.60 -2.04
CA ILE A 25 -10.61 -17.81 -3.24
C ILE A 25 -10.94 -16.34 -2.98
N VAL A 26 -12.14 -16.04 -2.47
CA VAL A 26 -12.56 -14.66 -2.15
C VAL A 26 -11.59 -14.02 -1.17
N ALA A 27 -11.20 -14.71 -0.10
CA ALA A 27 -10.28 -14.19 0.89
C ALA A 27 -8.90 -13.88 0.29
N VAL A 28 -8.34 -14.78 -0.52
CA VAL A 28 -7.07 -14.57 -1.23
C VAL A 28 -7.18 -13.38 -2.19
N SER A 29 -8.27 -13.31 -2.97
CA SER A 29 -8.52 -12.19 -3.89
C SER A 29 -8.66 -10.87 -3.14
N SER A 30 -9.38 -10.83 -2.02
CA SER A 30 -9.52 -9.62 -1.20
C SER A 30 -8.17 -9.14 -0.68
N VAL A 31 -7.33 -10.03 -0.16
CA VAL A 31 -5.98 -9.70 0.30
C VAL A 31 -5.14 -9.11 -0.84
N ALA A 32 -5.20 -9.71 -2.03
CA ALA A 32 -4.48 -9.21 -3.20
C ALA A 32 -4.98 -7.81 -3.63
N ILE A 33 -6.29 -7.59 -3.64
CA ILE A 33 -6.90 -6.29 -3.99
C ILE A 33 -6.50 -5.20 -2.99
N PHE A 34 -6.56 -5.49 -1.68
CA PHE A 34 -6.14 -4.51 -0.67
C PHE A 34 -4.65 -4.18 -0.75
N ASN A 35 -3.80 -5.18 -1.04
CA ASN A 35 -2.38 -4.92 -1.28
C ASN A 35 -2.17 -4.07 -2.53
N TYR A 36 -2.90 -4.34 -3.61
CA TYR A 36 -2.85 -3.55 -4.84
C TYR A 36 -3.29 -2.11 -4.60
N GLN A 37 -4.35 -1.88 -3.82
CA GLN A 37 -4.77 -0.52 -3.44
C GLN A 37 -3.68 0.22 -2.65
N LYS A 38 -3.00 -0.45 -1.72
CA LYS A 38 -1.88 0.13 -0.99
C LYS A 38 -0.71 0.46 -1.92
N MET A 39 -0.36 -0.45 -2.83
CA MET A 39 0.72 -0.28 -3.82
C MET A 39 0.46 0.90 -4.76
N SER A 40 -0.77 1.05 -5.25
CA SER A 40 -1.16 2.12 -6.17
C SER A 40 -1.46 3.45 -5.47
N SER A 41 -1.20 3.55 -4.16
CA SER A 41 -1.42 4.77 -3.40
C SER A 41 -0.37 5.83 -3.74
N PRO A 42 -0.75 7.13 -3.81
CA PRO A 42 0.20 8.21 -4.04
C PRO A 42 1.35 8.24 -3.02
N ILE A 43 1.09 7.89 -1.75
CA ILE A 43 2.12 7.83 -0.71
C ILE A 43 3.26 6.88 -1.10
N VAL A 44 2.93 5.70 -1.63
CA VAL A 44 3.93 4.71 -2.02
C VAL A 44 4.73 5.22 -3.23
N ALA A 45 4.04 5.79 -4.22
CA ALA A 45 4.70 6.36 -5.41
C ALA A 45 5.66 7.49 -5.03
N SER A 46 5.23 8.41 -4.17
CA SER A 46 6.04 9.56 -3.75
C SER A 46 7.19 9.17 -2.84
N THR A 47 6.99 8.27 -1.89
CA THR A 47 8.09 7.78 -1.04
C THR A 47 9.13 6.99 -1.84
N LEU A 48 8.71 6.22 -2.85
CA LEU A 48 9.63 5.56 -3.78
C LEU A 48 10.38 6.58 -4.65
N TYR A 49 9.72 7.64 -5.10
CA TYR A 49 10.38 8.72 -5.83
C TYR A 49 11.40 9.47 -4.97
N ALA A 50 11.03 9.86 -3.75
CA ALA A 50 11.93 10.50 -2.80
C ALA A 50 13.15 9.61 -2.51
N LEU A 51 12.96 8.29 -2.44
CA LEU A 51 14.06 7.34 -2.28
C LEU A 51 15.02 7.33 -3.49
N ARG A 52 14.52 7.54 -4.71
CA ARG A 52 15.34 7.61 -5.93
C ARG A 52 16.21 8.85 -6.00
N THR A 53 15.78 9.94 -5.36
CA THR A 53 16.50 11.23 -5.40
C THR A 53 17.37 11.45 -4.16
N ASN A 54 17.14 10.70 -3.08
CA ASN A 54 17.89 10.81 -1.84
C ASN A 54 19.36 10.33 -2.01
N PRO A 55 20.36 11.20 -1.73
CA PRO A 55 21.78 10.86 -1.82
C PRO A 55 22.18 9.61 -1.01
N ARG A 56 21.84 9.53 0.28
CA ARG A 56 22.20 8.38 1.14
C ARG A 56 21.59 7.07 0.67
N ALA A 57 20.35 7.10 0.21
CA ALA A 57 19.69 5.94 -0.36
C ALA A 57 20.39 5.48 -1.65
N ARG A 58 20.78 6.41 -2.52
CA ARG A 58 21.51 6.11 -3.77
C ARG A 58 22.93 5.60 -3.53
N GLU A 59 23.60 6.07 -2.48
CA GLU A 59 24.92 5.54 -2.10
C GLU A 59 24.86 4.03 -1.87
N TYR A 60 23.83 3.56 -1.15
CA TYR A 60 23.63 2.15 -0.84
C TYR A 60 22.96 1.36 -1.98
N LEU A 61 21.80 1.82 -2.49
CA LEU A 61 21.00 1.08 -3.49
C LEU A 61 21.56 1.21 -4.90
N GLY A 62 22.26 2.29 -5.21
CA GLY A 62 22.65 2.67 -6.55
C GLY A 62 21.56 3.46 -7.26
N ASP A 63 21.53 3.32 -8.59
CA ASP A 63 20.56 3.97 -9.47
C ASP A 63 19.33 3.07 -9.67
N GLU A 64 18.35 3.57 -10.43
CA GLU A 64 17.21 2.78 -10.89
C GLU A 64 16.47 2.05 -9.75
N VAL A 65 16.11 2.78 -8.70
CA VAL A 65 15.42 2.18 -7.55
C VAL A 65 13.97 1.83 -7.90
N TYR A 66 13.62 0.54 -7.81
CA TYR A 66 12.28 0.02 -8.03
C TYR A 66 11.85 -0.92 -6.89
N PHE A 67 10.61 -1.39 -6.94
CA PHE A 67 10.18 -2.49 -6.10
C PHE A 67 11.01 -3.75 -6.37
N LYS A 68 11.33 -4.50 -5.31
CA LYS A 68 12.09 -5.75 -5.43
C LYS A 68 11.35 -6.83 -6.21
N GLN A 69 10.02 -6.80 -6.20
CA GLN A 69 9.14 -7.83 -6.76
C GLN A 69 8.10 -7.16 -7.68
N GLN A 70 7.61 -7.88 -8.69
CA GLN A 70 6.58 -7.39 -9.61
C GLN A 70 5.25 -7.14 -8.90
N ILE A 71 4.90 -7.98 -7.93
CA ILE A 71 3.78 -7.77 -7.01
C ILE A 71 4.37 -7.44 -5.64
N PRO A 72 4.71 -6.17 -5.36
CA PRO A 72 5.28 -5.78 -4.09
C PRO A 72 4.26 -5.95 -2.97
N TRP A 73 4.68 -6.58 -1.89
CA TRP A 73 3.88 -6.68 -0.68
C TRP A 73 4.09 -5.43 0.17
N ILE A 74 3.07 -4.57 0.25
CA ILE A 74 3.08 -3.34 1.06
C ILE A 74 2.52 -3.68 2.43
N SER A 75 3.42 -3.86 3.39
CA SER A 75 3.06 -4.19 4.76
C SER A 75 2.74 -2.96 5.57
N GLY A 76 2.06 -3.18 6.69
CA GLY A 76 1.69 -2.12 7.63
C GLY A 76 0.32 -1.50 7.36
N THR A 77 0.09 -0.37 8.00
CA THR A 77 -1.17 0.35 8.05
C THR A 77 -1.14 1.57 7.16
N MET A 78 -2.09 1.65 6.24
CA MET A 78 -2.35 2.85 5.44
C MET A 78 -3.74 3.36 5.77
N ASN A 79 -3.83 4.27 6.72
CA ASN A 79 -5.09 4.90 7.13
C ASN A 79 -4.96 6.42 6.98
N GLN A 80 -5.04 6.87 5.74
CA GLN A 80 -4.93 8.29 5.39
C GLN A 80 -6.03 9.14 6.04
N LEU A 81 -7.26 8.60 6.11
CA LEU A 81 -8.42 9.29 6.69
C LEU A 81 -8.23 9.62 8.17
N HIS A 82 -7.68 8.70 8.95
CA HIS A 82 -7.37 8.92 10.36
C HIS A 82 -5.95 9.48 10.56
N GLY A 83 -5.29 9.86 9.46
CA GLY A 83 -3.98 10.45 9.47
C GLY A 83 -2.89 9.54 10.04
N ARG A 84 -2.96 8.22 9.88
CA ARG A 84 -1.93 7.29 10.35
C ARG A 84 -1.41 6.45 9.20
N ILE A 85 -0.12 6.56 8.94
CA ILE A 85 0.58 5.81 7.90
C ILE A 85 1.81 5.19 8.55
N ASP A 86 1.94 3.87 8.43
CA ASP A 86 3.14 3.12 8.80
C ASP A 86 3.23 1.98 7.81
N ILE A 87 4.07 2.15 6.80
CA ILE A 87 4.21 1.21 5.69
C ILE A 87 5.66 0.82 5.51
N TRP A 88 5.88 -0.41 5.05
CA TRP A 88 7.20 -0.85 4.62
C TRP A 88 7.10 -1.81 3.44
N PHE A 89 8.10 -1.73 2.56
CA PHE A 89 8.17 -2.56 1.37
C PHE A 89 9.62 -2.73 0.89
N SER A 90 9.85 -3.83 0.17
CA SER A 90 11.16 -4.17 -0.36
C SER A 90 11.47 -3.41 -1.65
N VAL A 91 12.65 -2.84 -1.72
CA VAL A 91 13.18 -2.08 -2.86
C VAL A 91 14.47 -2.71 -3.37
N LYS A 92 14.77 -2.46 -4.64
CA LYS A 92 15.97 -2.91 -5.34
C LYS A 92 16.49 -1.77 -6.21
N GLY A 93 17.78 -1.48 -6.11
CA GLY A 93 18.51 -0.64 -7.07
C GLY A 93 19.56 -1.46 -7.83
N THR A 94 20.44 -0.77 -8.57
CA THR A 94 21.51 -1.40 -9.34
C THR A 94 22.58 -2.09 -8.49
N LYS A 95 22.85 -1.60 -7.28
CA LYS A 95 23.88 -2.14 -6.38
C LYS A 95 23.31 -3.14 -5.38
N ASN A 96 22.26 -2.76 -4.65
CA ASN A 96 21.76 -3.52 -3.51
C ASN A 96 20.23 -3.52 -3.43
N THR A 97 19.72 -4.33 -2.50
CA THR A 97 18.31 -4.34 -2.10
C THR A 97 18.16 -3.91 -0.65
N GLY A 98 17.02 -3.34 -0.29
CA GLY A 98 16.69 -2.99 1.09
C GLY A 98 15.20 -3.03 1.37
N VAL A 99 14.82 -2.74 2.61
CA VAL A 99 13.43 -2.52 3.01
C VAL A 99 13.27 -1.07 3.39
N MET A 100 12.46 -0.33 2.63
CA MET A 100 12.14 1.05 2.97
C MET A 100 10.95 1.03 3.93
N ARG A 101 11.05 1.80 5.01
CA ARG A 101 9.99 2.02 5.99
C ARG A 101 9.66 3.50 6.07
N PHE A 102 8.37 3.78 6.13
CA PHE A 102 7.84 5.11 6.19
C PHE A 102 6.69 5.18 7.18
N ALA A 103 6.82 6.04 8.19
CA ALA A 103 5.80 6.28 9.20
C ALA A 103 5.53 7.77 9.38
N SER A 104 4.25 8.11 9.44
CA SER A 104 3.76 9.47 9.69
C SER A 104 2.42 9.43 10.39
N PHE A 105 2.17 10.46 11.18
CA PHE A 105 0.88 10.68 11.81
C PHE A 105 0.42 12.12 11.68
N ARG A 106 -0.90 12.33 11.71
CA ARG A 106 -1.54 13.64 11.78
C ARG A 106 -2.25 13.75 13.13
N PRO A 107 -1.78 14.61 14.06
CA PRO A 107 -2.33 14.68 15.41
C PRO A 107 -3.77 15.21 15.47
N THR A 108 -4.18 16.04 14.51
CA THR A 108 -5.54 16.59 14.43
C THR A 108 -6.07 16.50 13.00
N PRO A 109 -7.39 16.42 12.75
CA PRO A 109 -7.92 16.33 11.38
C PRO A 109 -7.47 17.47 10.45
N LYS A 110 -7.27 18.67 11.00
CA LYS A 110 -6.76 19.86 10.31
C LYS A 110 -5.25 20.09 10.44
N GLY A 111 -4.55 19.20 11.14
CA GLY A 111 -3.10 19.28 11.34
C GLY A 111 -2.35 18.90 10.08
N MET A 112 -1.06 19.26 10.02
CA MET A 112 -0.15 18.77 9.00
C MET A 112 0.27 17.33 9.33
N PHE A 113 0.59 16.55 8.30
CA PHE A 113 1.25 15.25 8.51
C PHE A 113 2.66 15.48 9.06
N GLU A 114 3.00 14.76 10.12
CA GLU A 114 4.33 14.75 10.72
C GLU A 114 4.99 13.41 10.40
N THR A 115 6.14 13.44 9.76
CA THR A 115 6.91 12.22 9.48
C THR A 115 7.72 11.83 10.69
N THR A 116 7.49 10.61 11.20
CA THR A 116 8.20 10.08 12.38
C THR A 116 9.33 9.15 12.01
N GLU A 117 9.21 8.45 10.88
CA GLU A 117 10.26 7.55 10.40
C GLU A 117 10.30 7.59 8.88
N TRP A 118 11.48 7.79 8.33
CA TRP A 118 11.77 7.45 6.95
C TRP A 118 13.15 6.83 6.90
N SER A 119 13.21 5.52 6.69
CA SER A 119 14.45 4.76 6.82
C SER A 119 14.57 3.69 5.74
N LEU A 120 15.81 3.34 5.44
CA LEU A 120 16.15 2.22 4.58
C LEU A 120 16.94 1.19 5.38
N GLU A 121 16.34 0.03 5.58
CA GLU A 121 17.01 -1.12 6.18
C GLU A 121 17.79 -1.87 5.11
N MET A 122 19.09 -1.98 5.32
CA MET A 122 20.03 -2.72 4.50
C MET A 122 19.87 -4.23 4.69
N SER A 123 20.42 -5.02 3.77
CA SER A 123 20.41 -6.50 3.86
C SER A 123 21.12 -7.07 5.08
N ASP A 124 22.01 -6.31 5.72
CA ASP A 124 22.73 -6.68 6.95
C ASP A 124 21.97 -6.30 8.24
N GLY A 125 20.77 -5.72 8.11
CA GLY A 125 19.94 -5.26 9.22
C GLY A 125 20.28 -3.85 9.72
N LYS A 126 21.28 -3.17 9.15
CA LYS A 126 21.58 -1.78 9.50
C LYS A 126 20.54 -0.84 8.87
N LYS A 127 20.06 0.13 9.66
CA LYS A 127 19.13 1.15 9.17
C LYS A 127 19.86 2.44 8.82
N ILE A 128 19.53 2.99 7.65
CA ILE A 128 19.90 4.34 7.22
C ILE A 128 18.71 5.24 7.51
N ASP A 129 18.91 6.30 8.29
CA ASP A 129 17.91 7.35 8.45
C ASP A 129 17.99 8.32 7.26
N LEU A 130 16.85 8.48 6.59
CA LEU A 130 16.69 9.32 5.40
C LEU A 130 16.05 10.67 5.73
N LEU A 131 15.50 10.86 6.93
CA LEU A 131 14.81 12.11 7.32
C LEU A 131 15.76 13.31 7.41
N GLU A 132 17.03 13.07 7.73
CA GLU A 132 18.03 14.15 7.87
C GLU A 132 18.23 14.96 6.58
N GLU A 133 17.96 14.38 5.40
CA GLU A 133 18.15 15.02 4.10
C GLU A 133 16.89 15.67 3.52
N GLY A 134 15.76 15.57 4.23
CA GLY A 134 14.51 16.24 3.85
C GLY A 134 13.28 15.36 4.04
N ASP A 135 12.21 15.94 4.59
CA ASP A 135 10.95 15.26 4.82
C ASP A 135 10.22 14.98 3.48
N PRO A 136 9.98 13.71 3.11
CA PRO A 136 9.29 13.36 1.88
C PRO A 136 7.85 13.88 1.87
N PHE A 137 7.22 14.11 3.03
CA PHE A 137 5.87 14.68 3.09
C PHE A 137 5.80 16.14 2.65
N LYS A 138 6.90 16.91 2.72
CA LYS A 138 6.93 18.26 2.14
C LYS A 138 6.80 18.22 0.63
N VAL A 139 7.44 17.25 -0.01
CA VAL A 139 7.33 17.02 -1.45
C VAL A 139 5.95 16.45 -1.80
N ILE A 140 5.43 15.53 -0.98
CA ILE A 140 4.08 14.94 -1.15
C ILE A 140 3.00 15.99 -1.03
N ASN A 141 3.02 16.85 0.00
CA ASN A 141 1.98 17.85 0.20
C ASN A 141 1.89 18.80 -1.00
N THR A 142 3.01 19.25 -1.56
CA THR A 142 2.99 20.07 -2.79
C THR A 142 2.33 19.31 -3.96
N ALA A 143 2.70 18.04 -4.19
CA ALA A 143 2.14 17.25 -5.27
C ALA A 143 0.65 16.89 -5.08
N MET A 144 0.21 16.66 -3.83
CA MET A 144 -1.19 16.35 -3.51
C MET A 144 -2.09 17.60 -3.56
N LEU A 145 -1.56 18.77 -3.18
CA LEU A 145 -2.29 20.05 -3.29
C LEU A 145 -2.55 20.42 -4.75
N ASP A 146 -1.60 20.13 -5.65
CA ASP A 146 -1.78 20.37 -7.09
C ASP A 146 -2.87 19.46 -7.71
N ASP A 147 -2.98 18.19 -7.27
CA ASP A 147 -4.01 17.25 -7.76
C ASP A 147 -5.43 17.60 -7.25
N ASP A 148 -5.59 18.09 -6.01
CA ASP A 148 -6.89 18.47 -5.44
C ASP A 148 -7.49 19.74 -6.11
N ASP A 149 -6.64 20.64 -6.61
CA ASP A 149 -7.08 21.87 -7.29
C ASP A 149 -7.64 21.57 -8.71
N GLU A 150 -7.11 20.58 -9.43
CA GLU A 150 -7.63 20.18 -10.76
C GLU A 150 -9.03 19.56 -10.70
N ASP A 151 -9.31 18.77 -9.65
CA ASP A 151 -10.61 18.12 -9.42
C ASP A 151 -11.70 19.10 -8.95
N SER A 152 -11.30 20.25 -8.41
CA SER A 152 -12.22 21.33 -8.01
C SER A 152 -12.62 22.22 -9.20
N ALA A 153 -11.70 22.45 -10.15
CA ALA A 153 -11.95 23.26 -11.34
C ALA A 153 -12.96 22.60 -12.31
N THR A 154 -12.97 21.27 -12.40
CA THR A 154 -13.82 20.54 -13.36
C THR A 154 -15.29 20.41 -12.89
N ARG A 155 -15.58 20.66 -11.60
CA ARG A 155 -16.95 20.58 -11.05
C ARG A 155 -17.80 21.85 -11.25
N GLY A 156 -17.21 22.95 -11.74
CA GLY A 156 -17.86 24.26 -11.86
C GLY A 156 -18.67 24.53 -13.14
N PHE A 157 -18.62 23.65 -14.14
CA PHE A 157 -19.24 23.88 -15.45
C PHE A 157 -20.34 22.88 -15.80
N ARG A 158 -21.40 22.83 -15.00
CA ARG A 158 -22.73 22.43 -15.50
C ARG A 158 -23.76 23.42 -14.97
N ARG A 159 -24.20 24.33 -15.84
CA ARG A 159 -25.45 25.07 -15.72
C ARG A 159 -26.51 24.41 -16.59
#